data_AF-A0A3C0C6P1-F1
#
_entry.id   AF-A0A3C0C6P1-F1
#
_cell.length_a   1.000
_cell.length_b   1.000
_cell.length_c   1.000
_cell.angle_alpha   90.00
_cell.angle_beta   90.00
_cell.angle_gamma   90.00
#
_symmetry.space_group_name_H-M   'P 1'
#
loop_
_entity.id
_entity.type
_entity.pdbx_description
1 polymer ?
#
loop_
_entity_poly.entity_id
_entity_poly.type
_entity_poly.pdbx_seq_one_letter_code
_entity_poly.pdbx_strand_id
1 'polypeptide(L)'
;MLSLVRSGPESLVLHATDKVAEIKKCLMEWGSRVSLDPEQALSIYGNNRRLVFFISSSDLLTEEEEGETFVSENSIEFLLCNLINNRLISGVEEVKMMPGYITM
;
A
#
# COMPACT_ATOMS: atom_id res chain seq x y z
N MET A 1 5.66 22.22 26.36
CA MET A 1 4.55 21.71 25.52
C MET A 1 5.10 20.48 24.82
N LEU A 2 4.63 19.28 25.17
CA LEU A 2 5.01 18.04 24.47
C LEU A 2 4.25 18.03 23.15
N SER A 3 4.96 17.94 22.03
CA SER A 3 4.37 17.85 20.68
C SER A 3 4.47 16.40 20.23
N LEU A 4 3.36 15.68 20.27
CA LEU A 4 3.29 14.33 19.69
C LEU A 4 3.26 14.49 18.17
N VAL A 5 4.38 14.19 17.52
CA VAL A 5 4.44 14.14 16.06
C VAL A 5 4.21 12.69 15.66
N ARG A 6 3.19 12.42 14.83
CA ARG A 6 3.11 11.13 14.13
C ARG A 6 4.33 11.03 13.22
N SER A 7 5.24 10.14 13.54
CA SER A 7 6.53 9.96 12.89
C SER A 7 6.71 8.49 12.55
N GLY A 8 6.61 8.18 11.28
CA GLY A 8 6.79 6.82 10.81
C GLY A 8 5.96 6.54 9.56
N PRO A 9 6.11 5.34 9.01
CA PRO A 9 5.47 4.98 7.76
C PRO A 9 3.96 5.02 7.93
N GLU A 10 3.29 5.94 7.25
CA GLU A 10 1.94 5.64 6.80
C GLU A 10 2.10 4.61 5.69
N SER A 11 1.76 3.37 6.02
CA SER A 11 1.74 2.27 5.07
C SER A 11 0.34 1.68 4.98
N LEU A 12 0.04 1.15 3.81
CA LEU A 12 -1.21 0.45 3.53
C LEU A 12 -0.91 -0.97 3.07
N VAL A 13 -1.57 -1.96 3.67
CA VAL A 13 -1.67 -3.29 3.10
C VAL A 13 -2.98 -3.35 2.31
N LEU A 14 -2.90 -3.77 1.05
CA LEU A 14 -4.05 -3.88 0.17
C LEU A 14 -4.07 -5.27 -0.46
N HIS A 15 -5.08 -6.06 -0.11
CA HIS A 15 -5.27 -7.40 -0.62
C HIS A 15 -6.37 -7.39 -1.67
N ALA A 16 -6.02 -7.76 -2.90
CA ALA A 16 -6.94 -7.79 -4.03
C ALA A 16 -7.12 -9.20 -4.58
N THR A 17 -8.38 -9.56 -4.82
CA THR A 17 -8.80 -10.86 -5.37
C THR A 17 -9.44 -10.73 -6.75
N ASP A 18 -9.81 -9.51 -7.16
CA ASP A 18 -10.35 -9.21 -8.48
C ASP A 18 -9.84 -7.83 -8.95
N LYS A 19 -9.95 -7.54 -10.26
CA LYS A 19 -9.48 -6.28 -10.87
C LYS A 19 -8.00 -5.95 -10.58
N VAL A 20 -7.19 -7.00 -10.41
CA VAL A 20 -5.79 -6.90 -10.00
C VAL A 20 -4.99 -6.05 -10.98
N ALA A 21 -5.22 -6.22 -12.28
CA ALA A 21 -4.51 -5.47 -13.32
C ALA A 21 -4.81 -3.96 -13.26
N GLU A 22 -6.07 -3.58 -13.07
CA GLU A 22 -6.48 -2.18 -12.94
C GLU A 22 -5.98 -1.55 -11.64
N ILE A 23 -5.99 -2.30 -10.54
CA ILE A 23 -5.46 -1.85 -9.25
C ILE A 23 -3.94 -1.66 -9.35
N LYS A 24 -3.20 -2.61 -9.94
CA LYS A 24 -1.75 -2.49 -10.19
C LYS A 24 -1.44 -1.26 -11.05
N LYS A 25 -2.26 -0.97 -12.06
CA LYS A 25 -2.12 0.25 -12.87
C LYS A 25 -2.26 1.51 -12.01
N CYS A 26 -3.27 1.60 -11.16
CA CYS A 26 -3.45 2.74 -10.25
C CYS A 26 -2.26 2.89 -9.27
N LEU A 27 -1.71 1.79 -8.78
CA LEU A 27 -0.53 1.80 -7.91
C LEU A 27 0.73 2.29 -8.62
N MET A 28 0.93 1.89 -9.88
CA MET A 28 2.04 2.37 -10.72
C MET A 28 1.91 3.85 -11.10
N GLU A 29 0.68 4.37 -11.19
CA GLU A 29 0.43 5.81 -11.37
C GLU A 29 0.65 6.60 -10.08
N TRP A 30 0.36 5.99 -8.92
CA TRP A 30 0.50 6.64 -7.62
C TRP A 30 1.95 6.67 -7.11
N GLY A 31 2.74 5.64 -7.38
CA GLY A 31 4.09 5.46 -6.86
C GLY A 31 4.95 4.50 -7.69
N SER A 32 6.16 4.26 -7.22
CA SER A 32 7.11 3.35 -7.89
C SER A 32 7.12 1.99 -7.20
N ARG A 33 7.09 0.91 -7.98
CA ARG A 33 7.32 -0.45 -7.48
C ARG A 33 8.78 -0.59 -7.04
N VAL A 34 9.00 -1.18 -5.88
CA VAL A 34 10.33 -1.53 -5.36
C VAL A 34 10.47 -3.03 -5.22
N SER A 35 11.64 -3.56 -5.56
CA SER A 35 11.97 -4.98 -5.39
C SER A 35 12.58 -5.22 -4.01
N LEU A 36 11.81 -4.91 -2.96
CA LEU A 36 12.19 -5.10 -1.56
C LEU A 36 11.06 -5.83 -0.83
N ASP A 37 11.43 -6.70 0.10
CA ASP A 37 10.46 -7.25 1.05
C ASP A 37 9.90 -6.14 1.96
N PRO A 38 8.72 -6.36 2.57
CA PRO A 38 8.07 -5.34 3.38
C PRO A 38 8.92 -4.78 4.53
N GLU A 39 9.72 -5.62 5.21
CA GLU A 39 10.55 -5.19 6.34
C GLU A 39 11.70 -4.29 5.87
N GLN A 40 12.39 -4.67 4.79
CA GLN A 40 13.42 -3.85 4.18
C GLN A 40 12.86 -2.52 3.65
N ALA A 41 11.69 -2.55 3.01
CA ALA A 41 11.05 -1.34 2.50
C ALA A 41 10.64 -0.39 3.65
N LEU A 42 10.10 -0.90 4.75
CA LEU A 42 9.80 -0.11 5.95
C LEU A 42 11.07 0.50 6.55
N SER A 43 12.15 -0.26 6.63
CA SER A 43 13.43 0.21 7.18
C SER A 43 14.04 1.35 6.34
N ILE A 44 14.01 1.23 5.02
CA ILE A 44 14.64 2.21 4.10
C ILE A 44 13.76 3.44 3.90
N TYR A 45 12.46 3.24 3.69
CA TYR A 45 11.55 4.31 3.23
C TYR A 45 10.57 4.78 4.29
N GLY A 46 10.31 3.98 5.31
CA GLY A 46 9.16 4.18 6.19
C GLY A 46 9.19 5.50 6.95
N ASN A 47 10.36 6.07 7.23
CA ASN A 47 10.42 7.35 7.93
C ASN A 47 9.99 8.55 7.07
N ASN A 48 10.14 8.47 5.75
CA ASN A 48 10.06 9.65 4.88
C ASN A 48 9.10 9.49 3.71
N ARG A 49 8.62 8.27 3.42
CA ARG A 49 7.75 7.97 2.29
C ARG A 49 6.53 7.17 2.73
N ARG A 50 5.56 7.06 1.83
CA ARG A 50 4.36 6.24 1.96
C ARG A 50 4.59 4.93 1.23
N LEU A 51 4.14 3.84 1.85
CA LEU A 51 4.30 2.50 1.30
C LEU A 51 2.95 1.84 1.10
N VAL A 52 2.82 1.07 0.04
CA VAL A 52 1.70 0.16 -0.17
C VAL A 52 2.25 -1.25 -0.38
N PHE A 53 1.86 -2.16 0.50
CA PHE A 53 2.09 -3.59 0.37
C PHE A 53 0.88 -4.19 -0.33
N PHE A 54 1.02 -4.43 -1.61
CA PHE A 54 -0.02 -4.98 -2.44
C PHE A 54 0.11 -6.50 -2.48
N ILE A 55 -0.95 -7.19 -2.08
CA ILE A 55 -1.05 -8.64 -2.12
C ILE A 55 -2.13 -8.95 -3.14
N SER A 56 -1.82 -9.76 -4.15
CA SER A 56 -2.80 -10.25 -5.10
C SER A 56 -2.83 -11.77 -5.11
N SER A 57 -4.03 -12.34 -5.04
CA SER A 57 -4.23 -13.76 -5.28
C SER A 57 -4.33 -13.96 -6.79
N SER A 58 -3.26 -14.48 -7.39
CA SER A 58 -3.22 -14.76 -8.83
C SER A 58 -3.69 -16.19 -9.05
N ASP A 59 -4.93 -16.31 -9.53
CA ASP A 59 -5.57 -17.53 -10.02
C ASP A 59 -6.31 -18.38 -8.96
N LEU A 60 -7.56 -18.73 -9.25
CA LEU A 60 -8.44 -19.54 -8.39
C LEU A 60 -7.95 -20.99 -8.23
N LEU A 61 -6.90 -21.37 -8.96
CA LEU A 61 -6.37 -22.73 -9.06
C LEU A 61 -5.08 -22.97 -8.27
N THR A 62 -4.39 -21.89 -7.91
CA THR A 62 -3.16 -21.92 -7.12
C THR A 62 -3.27 -20.83 -6.07
N GLU A 63 -3.40 -21.20 -4.80
CA GLU A 63 -3.46 -20.30 -3.64
C GLU A 63 -2.13 -19.52 -3.43
N GLU A 64 -1.40 -19.21 -4.50
CA GLU A 64 -0.16 -18.45 -4.43
C GLU A 64 -0.47 -16.96 -4.42
N GLU A 65 -0.21 -16.34 -3.28
CA GLU A 65 -0.26 -14.89 -3.11
C GLU A 65 1.01 -14.24 -3.68
N GLU A 66 0.84 -13.30 -4.60
CA GLU A 66 1.91 -12.45 -5.09
C GLU A 66 1.95 -11.14 -4.30
N GLY A 67 3.06 -10.91 -3.59
CA GLY A 67 3.33 -9.66 -2.88
C GLY A 67 4.18 -8.68 -3.71
N GLU A 68 3.73 -7.43 -3.79
CA GLU A 68 4.46 -6.31 -4.40
C GLU A 68 4.49 -5.11 -3.46
N THR A 69 5.60 -4.37 -3.44
CA THR A 69 5.74 -3.17 -2.62
C THR A 69 5.84 -1.93 -3.50
N PHE A 70 5.04 -0.91 -3.19
CA PHE A 70 5.05 0.39 -3.86
C PHE A 70 5.44 1.48 -2.88
N VAL A 71 6.20 2.47 -3.35
CA VAL A 71 6.64 3.62 -2.57
C VAL A 71 6.28 4.93 -3.26
N SER A 72 5.80 5.91 -2.50
CA SER A 72 5.48 7.24 -3.02
C SER A 72 5.68 8.33 -1.97
N GLU A 73 5.80 9.58 -2.44
CA GLU A 73 5.67 10.77 -1.59
C GLU A 73 4.21 11.27 -1.57
N ASN A 74 3.36 10.74 -2.46
CA ASN A 74 1.94 11.06 -2.51
C ASN A 74 1.18 10.47 -1.32
N SER A 75 0.08 11.11 -0.93
CA SER A 75 -0.76 10.65 0.19
C SER A 75 -1.49 9.34 -0.16
N ILE A 76 -1.70 8.50 0.86
CA ILE A 76 -2.46 7.24 0.71
C ILE A 76 -3.94 7.54 0.51
N GLU A 77 -4.45 8.60 1.10
CA GLU A 77 -5.83 9.07 0.92
C GLU A 77 -6.13 9.35 -0.54
N PHE A 78 -5.19 9.94 -1.28
CA PHE A 78 -5.37 10.19 -2.71
C PHE A 78 -5.47 8.89 -3.51
N LEU A 79 -4.63 7.89 -3.19
CA LEU A 79 -4.72 6.55 -3.77
C LEU A 79 -6.10 5.92 -3.50
N LEU A 80 -6.54 5.92 -2.24
CA LEU A 80 -7.82 5.34 -1.84
C LEU A 80 -8.99 6.03 -2.54
N CYS A 81 -8.98 7.36 -2.63
CA CYS A 81 -9.97 8.12 -3.39
C CYS A 81 -9.99 7.71 -4.87
N ASN A 82 -8.81 7.52 -5.49
CA ASN A 82 -8.73 7.10 -6.88
C ASN A 82 -9.32 5.69 -7.09
N LEU A 83 -8.98 4.74 -6.21
CA LEU A 83 -9.55 3.39 -6.24
C LEU A 83 -11.08 3.39 -6.07
N ILE A 84 -11.61 4.23 -5.17
CA ILE A 84 -13.05 4.39 -4.95
C ILE A 84 -13.72 4.97 -6.21
N ASN A 85 -13.18 6.07 -6.75
CA ASN A 85 -13.74 6.78 -7.90
C ASN A 85 -13.76 5.89 -9.15
N ASN A 86 -12.75 5.05 -9.33
CA ASN A 86 -12.67 4.09 -10.43
C ASN A 86 -13.45 2.78 -10.16
N ARG A 87 -14.18 2.68 -9.05
CA ARG A 87 -14.96 1.49 -8.63
C ARG A 87 -14.11 0.21 -8.56
N LEU A 88 -12.85 0.36 -8.14
CA LEU A 88 -11.90 -0.76 -8.00
C LEU A 88 -11.95 -1.42 -6.62
N ILE A 89 -12.52 -0.74 -5.61
CA ILE A 89 -12.68 -1.27 -4.25
C ILE A 89 -13.46 -2.59 -4.21
N SER A 90 -14.34 -2.85 -5.17
CA SER A 90 -15.07 -4.13 -5.20
C SER A 90 -14.17 -5.36 -5.44
N GLY A 91 -12.95 -5.16 -5.93
CA GLY A 91 -11.94 -6.22 -6.11
C GLY A 91 -10.92 -6.30 -4.98
N VAL A 92 -11.08 -5.47 -3.94
CA VAL A 92 -10.23 -5.45 -2.76
C VAL A 92 -10.95 -6.19 -1.63
N GLU A 93 -10.35 -7.27 -1.15
CA GLU A 93 -10.88 -8.07 -0.05
C GLU A 93 -10.56 -7.42 1.30
N GLU A 94 -9.31 -6.95 1.45
CA GLU A 94 -8.85 -6.39 2.71
C GLU A 94 -7.98 -5.13 2.51
N VAL A 95 -8.20 -4.16 3.39
CA VAL A 95 -7.39 -2.93 3.49
C VAL A 95 -6.99 -2.76 4.95
N LYS A 96 -5.69 -2.82 5.24
CA LYS A 96 -5.14 -2.54 6.59
C LYS A 96 -4.23 -1.33 6.53
N MET A 97 -4.58 -0.30 7.30
CA MET A 97 -3.68 0.82 7.56
C MET A 97 -2.69 0.43 8.64
N MET A 98 -1.40 0.57 8.35
CA MET A 98 -0.33 0.47 9.35
C MET A 98 0.01 1.90 9.78
N PRO A 99 -0.39 2.33 10.99
CA PRO A 99 -0.06 3.65 11.46
C PRO A 99 1.45 3.78 11.68
N GLY A 100 2.00 4.95 11.36
CA GLY A 100 3.36 5.29 11.77
C GLY A 100 3.50 5.29 13.30
N TYR A 101 4.74 5.22 13.78
CA TYR A 101 5.01 5.28 15.21
C TYR A 101 4.74 6.70 15.76
N ILE A 102 4.49 6.81 17.05
CA ILE A 102 4.45 8.11 17.73
C ILE A 102 5.82 8.33 18.35
N THR A 103 6.56 9.35 17.91
CA THR A 103 7.71 9.85 18.68
C THR A 103 7.26 10.96 19.61
N MET A 104 7.83 10.97 20.81
CA MET A 104 7.57 11.97 21.85
C MET A 104 8.59 13.09 21.80
#